data_AF-A0A151U368-F1
#
_entry.id   AF-A0A151U368-F1
#
_cell.length_a   1.000
_cell.length_b   1.000
_cell.length_c   1.000
_cell.angle_alpha   90.00
_cell.angle_beta   90.00
_cell.angle_gamma   90.00
#
_symmetry.space_group_name_H-M   'P 1'
#
loop_
_entity.id
_entity.type
_entity.pdbx_description
1 polymer ?
#
loop_
_entity_poly.entity_id
_entity_poly.type
_entity_poly.pdbx_seq_one_letter_code
_entity_poly.pdbx_strand_id
1 'polypeptide(L)' 'MHVDGSSNNQGSGAGIILEGPTRLTLEQSLRFAFKASNNQAEYEALLAGLRLAQEIGVRRLTCWTDSKVVAEQVNDNF' A
#
# COMPACT_ATOMS: atom_id res chain seq x y z
N MET A 1 -9.10 0.95 -0.98
CA MET A 1 -7.68 1.22 -1.19
C MET A 1 -7.08 -0.02 -1.82
N HIS A 2 -6.35 0.14 -2.91
CA HIS A 2 -5.51 -0.90 -3.49
C HIS A 2 -4.06 -0.48 -3.28
N VAL A 3 -3.22 -1.42 -2.83
CA VAL A 3 -1.79 -1.20 -2.64
C VAL A 3 -1.00 -2.34 -3.26
N ASP A 4 0.14 -2.00 -3.85
CA ASP A 4 1.11 -2.94 -4.42
C ASP A 4 2.52 -2.39 -4.18
N GLY A 5 3.40 -3.22 -3.65
CA GLY A 5 4.80 -2.88 -3.40
C GLY A 5 5.75 -3.71 -4.26
N SER A 6 6.64 -3.05 -4.99
CA SER A 6 7.60 -3.73 -5.87
C SER A 6 9.04 -3.45 -5.46
N SER A 7 9.90 -4.45 -5.67
CA SER A 7 11.35 -4.30 -5.52
C SER A 7 12.14 -5.04 -6.59
N ASN A 8 13.21 -4.41 -7.06
CA ASN A 8 14.20 -5.01 -7.96
C ASN A 8 15.60 -4.42 -7.73
N ASN A 9 16.55 -4.79 -8.58
CA ASN A 9 17.95 -4.35 -8.45
C ASN A 9 18.15 -2.82 -8.60
N GLN A 10 17.19 -2.10 -9.21
CA GLN A 10 17.23 -0.65 -9.38
C GLN A 10 16.59 0.11 -8.21
N GLY A 11 15.86 -0.58 -7.33
CA GLY A 11 15.23 -0.01 -6.14
C GLY A 11 13.86 -0.61 -5.86
N SER A 12 13.13 0.03 -4.95
CA SER A 12 11.79 -0.37 -4.55
C SER A 12 10.84 0.81 -4.56
N GLY A 13 9.54 0.51 -4.54
CA GLY A 13 8.48 1.51 -4.53
C GLY A 13 7.12 0.91 -4.22
N ALA A 14 6.11 1.77 -4.29
CA ALA A 14 4.72 1.43 -4.01
C ALA A 14 3.78 2.12 -4.99
N GLY A 15 2.73 1.41 -5.39
CA GLY A 15 1.53 1.96 -6.01
C GLY A 15 0.39 1.98 -5.00
N ILE A 16 -0.37 3.07 -4.95
CA ILE A 16 -1.52 3.27 -4.07
C ILE A 16 -2.68 3.84 -4.88
N ILE A 17 -3.86 3.24 -4.73
CA ILE A 17 -5.12 3.75 -5.30
C ILE A 17 -6.15 3.88 -4.18
N LEU A 18 -6.65 5.10 -3.99
CA LEU A 18 -7.72 5.42 -3.05
C LEU A 18 -8.97 5.85 -3.82
N GLU A 19 -10.01 5.03 -3.77
CA GLU A 19 -11.30 5.28 -4.41
C GLU A 19 -12.34 5.69 -3.37
N GLY A 20 -12.95 6.85 -3.57
CA GLY A 20 -14.04 7.37 -2.78
C GLY A 20 -15.42 7.04 -3.37
N PRO A 21 -16.49 7.13 -2.57
CA PRO A 21 -17.86 6.81 -3.00
C PRO A 21 -18.39 7.74 -4.10
N THR A 22 -17.79 8.91 -4.27
CA THR A 22 -18.17 9.94 -5.26
C THR A 22 -17.44 9.80 -6.60
N ARG A 23 -16.85 8.63 -6.88
CA ARG A 23 -15.96 8.38 -8.04
C ARG A 23 -14.69 9.23 -8.05
N LEU A 24 -14.31 9.81 -6.90
CA LEU A 24 -13.01 10.43 -6.76
C LEU A 24 -11.97 9.32 -6.58
N THR A 25 -11.01 9.24 -7.49
CA THR A 25 -9.86 8.34 -7.40
C THR A 25 -8.60 9.17 -7.18
N LEU A 26 -7.83 8.83 -6.15
CA LEU A 26 -6.49 9.34 -5.92
C LEU A 26 -5.49 8.22 -6.19
N GLU A 27 -4.58 8.44 -7.12
CA GLU A 27 -3.51 7.50 -7.47
C GLU A 27 -2.17 8.11 -7.08
N GLN A 28 -1.33 7.33 -6.40
CA GLN A 28 0.02 7.72 -6.05
C GLN A 28 1.01 6.59 -6.33
N SER A 29 2.18 6.99 -6.84
CA SER A 29 3.34 6.11 -7.00
C SER A 29 4.52 6.69 -6.23
N LEU A 30 5.13 5.87 -5.38
CA LEU A 30 6.22 6.26 -4.50
C LEU A 30 7.46 5.46 -4.86
N ARG A 31 8.62 6.12 -4.92
CA ARG A 31 9.92 5.46 -4.95
C ARG A 31 10.54 5.55 -3.57
N PHE A 32 10.93 4.41 -3.01
CA PHE A 32 11.59 4.40 -1.70
C PHE A 32 13.05 4.82 -1.83
N ALA A 33 13.52 5.61 -0.87
CA ALA A 33 14.91 6.06 -0.78
C ALA A 33 15.84 4.98 -0.17
N PHE A 34 15.29 3.81 0.15
CA PHE A 34 16.00 2.68 0.74
C PHE A 34 15.75 1.42 -0.10
N LYS A 35 16.65 0.45 0.00
CA LYS A 35 16.43 -0.88 -0.56
C LYS A 35 15.49 -1.67 0.32
N ALA A 36 14.57 -2.40 -0.29
CA ALA A 36 13.64 -3.30 0.38
C ALA A 36 13.62 -4.66 -0.35
N SER A 37 13.30 -5.76 0.34
CA SER A 37 12.84 -6.98 -0.32
C SER A 37 11.44 -6.76 -0.92
N ASN A 38 10.93 -7.71 -1.73
CA ASN A 38 9.57 -7.59 -2.25
C ASN A 38 8.55 -7.52 -1.09
N ASN A 39 8.62 -8.44 -0.13
CA ASN A 39 7.73 -8.44 1.03
C ASN A 39 7.82 -7.15 1.85
N GLN A 40 9.02 -6.58 2.00
CA GLN A 40 9.17 -5.27 2.67
C GLN A 40 8.53 -4.15 1.85
N ALA A 41 8.67 -4.15 0.52
CA ALA A 41 8.04 -3.15 -0.34
C ALA A 41 6.50 -3.22 -0.23
N GLU A 42 5.91 -4.42 -0.20
CA GLU A 42 4.47 -4.63 0.00
C GLU A 42 3.99 -4.06 1.34
N TYR A 43 4.75 -4.30 2.41
CA TYR A 43 4.47 -3.73 3.73
C TYR A 43 4.56 -2.20 3.74
N GLU A 44 5.59 -1.64 3.13
CA GLU A 44 5.77 -0.20 3.03
C GLU A 44 4.70 0.45 2.14
N ALA A 45 4.22 -0.24 1.09
CA ALA A 45 3.09 0.19 0.28
C ALA A 45 1.80 0.29 1.10
N LEU A 46 1.50 -0.72 1.92
CA LEU A 46 0.38 -0.69 2.85
C LEU A 46 0.51 0.48 3.85
N LEU A 47 1.67 0.63 4.49
CA LEU A 47 1.90 1.71 5.45
C LEU A 47 1.76 3.10 4.83
N ALA A 48 2.33 3.30 3.65
CA ALA A 48 2.22 4.56 2.91
C ALA A 48 0.77 4.85 2.51
N GLY A 49 0.02 3.84 2.05
CA GLY A 49 -1.39 3.97 1.73
C GLY A 49 -2.25 4.33 2.95
N LEU A 50 -2.00 3.71 4.11
CA LEU A 50 -2.69 4.03 5.36
C LEU A 50 -2.40 5.46 5.83
N ARG A 51 -1.15 5.93 5.74
CA ARG A 51 -0.78 7.32 6.05
C ARG A 51 -1.51 8.31 5.14
N LEU A 52 -1.52 8.04 3.83
CA LEU A 52 -2.23 8.87 2.86
C LEU A 52 -3.74 8.93 3.14
N ALA A 53 -4.36 7.78 3.44
CA ALA A 53 -5.77 7.71 3.80
C ALA A 53 -6.07 8.52 5.08
N GLN A 54 -5.18 8.46 6.07
CA GLN A 54 -5.30 9.24 7.30
C GLN A 54 -5.18 10.76 7.03
N GLU A 55 -4.20 11.17 6.22
CA GLU A 55 -3.96 12.58 5.87
C GLU A 55 -5.16 13.24 5.19
N ILE A 56 -5.86 12.50 4.32
CA ILE A 56 -7.05 13.01 3.62
C ILE A 56 -8.36 12.79 4.41
N GLY A 57 -8.26 12.30 5.65
CA GLY A 57 -9.40 12.20 6.57
C GLY A 57 -10.33 11.00 6.33
N VAL A 58 -9.84 9.91 5.74
CA VAL A 58 -10.63 8.68 5.58
C VAL A 58 -10.95 8.07 6.95
N ARG A 59 -12.24 7.83 7.22
CA ARG A 59 -12.70 7.23 8.50
C ARG A 59 -12.93 5.73 8.44
N ARG A 60 -13.22 5.19 7.25
CA ARG A 60 -13.44 3.76 7.02
C ARG A 60 -12.75 3.38 5.73
N LEU A 61 -11.98 2.31 5.78
CA LEU A 61 -11.14 1.88 4.68
C LEU A 61 -11.24 0.37 4.53
N THR A 62 -11.46 -0.08 3.29
CA THR A 62 -11.18 -1.46 2.89
C THR A 62 -9.87 -1.44 2.11
N CYS A 63 -8.92 -2.27 2.52
CA CYS A 63 -7.64 -2.42 1.85
C CYS A 63 -7.60 -3.72 1.06
N TRP A 64 -7.11 -3.64 -0.17
CA TRP A 64 -6.86 -4.75 -1.07
C TRP A 64 -5.38 -4.78 -1.41
N THR A 65 -4.79 -5.96 -1.35
CA THR A 65 -3.40 -6.25 -1.71
C THR A 65 -3.37 -7.62 -2.36
N ASP A 66 -2.47 -7.84 -3.30
CA ASP A 66 -2.17 -9.13 -3.89
C ASP A 66 -1.13 -9.93 -3.07
N SER A 67 -0.47 -9.29 -2.11
CA SER A 67 0.46 -9.93 -1.20
C SER A 67 -0.26 -10.76 -0.14
N LYS A 68 -0.26 -12.09 -0.34
CA LYS A 68 -0.80 -13.04 0.65
C LYS A 68 -0.12 -12.90 2.02
N VAL A 69 1.19 -12.61 2.05
CA VAL A 69 1.93 -12.46 3.32
C VAL A 69 1.36 -11.30 4.13
N VAL A 70 1.19 -10.13 3.50
CA VAL A 70 0.61 -8.95 4.16
C VAL A 70 -0.83 -9.24 4.58
N ALA A 71 -1.64 -9.82 3.69
CA ALA A 71 -3.04 -10.10 3.97
C ALA A 71 -3.24 -11.02 5.17
N GLU A 72 -2.52 -12.13 5.26
CA GLU A 72 -2.70 -13.10 6.36
C GLU A 72 -2.14 -12.58 7.68
N GLN A 73 -0.99 -11.90 7.67
CA GLN A 73 -0.37 -11.38 8.91
C GLN A 73 -1.15 -10.19 9.50
N VAL A 74 -1.69 -9.29 8.67
CA VAL A 74 -2.53 -8.18 9.15
C VAL A 74 -3.87 -8.66 9.71
N ASN A 75 -4.36 -9.80 9.21
CA ASN A 75 -5.59 -10.42 9.72
C ASN A 75 -5.35 -11.41 10.87
N ASP A 76 -4.12 -11.50 11.41
CA ASP A 76 -3.77 -12.39 12.52
C ASP A 76 -4.07 -13.88 12.23
N ASN A 77 -3.90 -14.30 10.96
CA ASN A 77 -4.12 -15.67 10.51
C ASN A 77 -2.85 -16.55 10.57
N PHE A 78 -1.83 -16.14 11.35
CA PHE A 78 -0.49 -16.75 11.39
C PHE A 78 -0.09 -17.21 12.78
#